data_AF-A0A1I7UTL2-F1
#
_entry.id   AF-A0A1I7UTL2-F1
#
_cell.length_a   1.000
_cell.length_b   1.000
_cell.length_c   1.000
_cell.angle_alpha   90.00
_cell.angle_beta   90.00
_cell.angle_gamma   90.00
#
_symmetry.space_group_name_H-M   'P 1'
#
loop_
_entity.id
_entity.type
_entity.pdbx_description
1 polymer ?
#
loop_
_entity_poly.entity_id
_entity_poly.type
_entity_poly.pdbx_seq_one_letter_code
_entity_poly.pdbx_strand_id
1 'polypeptide(L)'
;MNLLRLPLIVLKEVFKSMDFREKFLISFLSKRARNTLQLTCVIPHFSFHLVDDFHIHAGRSWLDRNTEEENKGNVYIGRQKMRLRTTSDTLILRENPIRKWLLMTGYLLATFKKSTISLGFHGTPAVSALDFIKMINQRQLCVTLVVYSSLVTQSSEFIRKILDECTEVTDLIRISAAFPDDFVYTPPRPFKAKKLFVGKINNWFNLEKFMNCLRISVEPERTQIGLHRTTSRSSQNG
;
A
#
# COMPACT_ATOMS: atom_id res chain seq x y z
N MET A 1 26.54 -11.12 -22.58
CA MET A 1 26.66 -12.40 -21.83
C MET A 1 25.29 -13.05 -21.69
N ASN A 2 25.20 -14.38 -21.80
CA ASN A 2 23.92 -15.10 -21.75
C ASN A 2 23.64 -15.60 -20.32
N LEU A 3 23.26 -14.69 -19.43
CA LEU A 3 23.11 -14.93 -17.98
C LEU A 3 22.29 -16.20 -17.69
N LEU A 4 21.20 -16.42 -18.44
CA LEU A 4 20.26 -17.54 -18.23
C LEU A 4 20.80 -18.93 -18.61
N ARG A 5 22.05 -19.01 -19.10
CA ARG A 5 22.75 -20.29 -19.36
C ARG A 5 23.60 -20.76 -18.18
N LEU A 6 23.78 -19.91 -17.16
CA LEU A 6 24.53 -20.28 -15.97
C LEU A 6 23.78 -21.35 -15.14
N PRO A 7 24.50 -22.18 -14.35
CA PRO A 7 23.86 -23.09 -13.42
C PRO A 7 22.93 -22.39 -12.43
N LEU A 8 21.85 -23.06 -12.02
CA LEU A 8 20.82 -22.48 -11.15
C LEU A 8 21.37 -21.94 -9.83
N ILE A 9 22.37 -22.61 -9.26
CA ILE A 9 23.02 -22.19 -8.01
C ILE A 9 23.77 -20.86 -8.16
N VAL A 10 24.43 -20.65 -9.31
CA VAL A 10 25.12 -19.39 -9.62
C VAL A 10 24.10 -18.28 -9.84
N LEU A 11 23.01 -18.57 -10.56
CA LEU A 11 21.92 -17.62 -10.78
C LEU A 11 21.26 -17.15 -9.48
N LYS A 12 21.14 -18.04 -8.50
CA LYS A 12 20.61 -17.69 -7.17
C LYS A 12 21.48 -16.64 -6.47
N GLU A 13 22.80 -16.83 -6.47
CA GLU A 13 23.72 -15.84 -5.87
C GLU A 13 23.74 -14.53 -6.65
N VAL A 14 23.72 -14.59 -8.00
CA VAL A 14 23.64 -13.38 -8.84
C VAL A 14 22.36 -12.60 -8.57
N PHE A 15 21.20 -13.26 -8.48
CA PHE A 15 19.96 -12.55 -8.17
C PHE A 15 19.91 -12.08 -6.73
N LYS A 16 20.60 -12.73 -5.79
CA LYS A 16 20.71 -12.24 -4.42
C LYS A 16 21.47 -10.92 -4.34
N SER A 17 22.47 -10.71 -5.20
CA SER A 17 23.26 -9.47 -5.24
C SER A 17 22.62 -8.35 -6.07
N MET A 18 21.66 -8.66 -6.96
CA MET A 18 20.94 -7.65 -7.73
C MET A 18 19.98 -6.84 -6.85
N ASP A 19 19.65 -5.62 -7.24
CA ASP A 19 18.58 -4.84 -6.62
C ASP A 19 17.18 -5.29 -7.10
N PHE A 20 16.11 -4.60 -6.69
CA PHE A 20 14.76 -4.96 -7.14
C PHE A 20 14.53 -4.54 -8.60
N ARG A 21 15.02 -3.37 -8.98
CA ARG A 21 14.87 -2.82 -10.33
C ARG A 21 15.48 -3.73 -11.38
N GLU A 22 16.69 -4.20 -11.18
CA GLU A 22 17.40 -5.12 -12.07
C GLU A 22 16.59 -6.40 -12.26
N LYS A 23 16.11 -7.01 -11.17
CA LYS A 23 15.24 -8.20 -11.22
C LYS A 23 13.95 -7.93 -11.98
N PHE A 24 13.32 -6.79 -11.71
CA PHE A 24 12.10 -6.38 -12.39
C PHE A 24 12.34 -6.25 -13.90
N LEU A 25 13.41 -5.58 -14.32
CA LEU A 25 13.77 -5.44 -15.74
C LEU A 25 14.09 -6.80 -16.39
N ILE A 26 14.85 -7.67 -15.70
CA ILE A 26 15.15 -9.03 -16.17
C ILE A 26 13.86 -9.83 -16.41
N SER A 27 12.82 -9.63 -15.58
CA SER A 27 11.55 -10.34 -15.73
C SER A 27 10.82 -10.04 -17.06
N PHE A 28 11.15 -8.94 -17.74
CA PHE A 28 10.63 -8.60 -19.06
C PHE A 28 11.41 -9.21 -20.23
N LEU A 29 12.65 -9.68 -20.02
CA LEU A 29 13.51 -10.14 -21.11
C LEU A 29 12.95 -11.40 -21.80
N SER A 30 12.38 -12.33 -21.03
CA SER A 30 11.73 -13.51 -21.57
C SER A 30 10.88 -14.24 -20.52
N LYS A 31 9.99 -15.14 -20.98
CA LYS A 31 9.27 -16.07 -20.09
C LYS A 31 10.25 -16.94 -19.28
N ARG A 32 11.37 -17.36 -19.88
CA ARG A 32 12.43 -18.12 -19.19
C ARG A 32 13.04 -17.30 -18.05
N ALA A 33 13.44 -16.06 -18.33
CA ALA A 33 14.01 -15.16 -17.31
C ALA A 33 13.08 -15.00 -16.11
N ARG A 34 11.80 -14.75 -16.38
CA ARG A 34 10.76 -14.63 -15.35
C ARG A 34 10.59 -15.90 -14.52
N ASN A 35 10.52 -17.06 -15.16
CA ASN A 35 10.41 -18.34 -14.46
C ASN A 35 11.65 -18.64 -13.61
N THR A 36 12.84 -18.28 -14.10
CA THR A 36 14.08 -18.42 -13.34
C THR A 36 14.06 -17.53 -12.10
N LEU A 37 13.64 -16.27 -12.22
CA LEU A 37 13.47 -15.35 -11.08
C LEU A 37 12.49 -15.91 -10.04
N GLN A 38 11.35 -16.48 -10.46
CA GLN A 38 10.38 -17.09 -9.54
C GLN A 38 10.98 -18.21 -8.67
N LEU A 39 11.98 -18.94 -9.18
CA LEU A 39 12.60 -20.07 -8.49
C LEU A 39 13.80 -19.67 -7.62
N THR A 40 14.49 -18.59 -7.97
CA THR A 40 15.81 -18.27 -7.41
C THR A 40 15.84 -16.96 -6.64
N CYS A 41 14.88 -16.06 -6.86
CA CYS A 41 14.81 -14.80 -6.15
C CYS A 41 14.47 -15.01 -4.68
N VAL A 42 15.14 -14.26 -3.80
CA VAL A 42 14.73 -14.10 -2.41
C VAL A 42 13.33 -13.48 -2.39
N ILE A 43 12.46 -13.98 -1.51
CA ILE A 43 11.09 -13.49 -1.39
C ILE A 43 11.11 -12.01 -0.99
N PRO A 44 10.67 -11.09 -1.86
CA PRO A 44 10.63 -9.68 -1.50
C PRO A 44 9.42 -9.37 -0.62
N HIS A 45 9.54 -8.32 0.20
CA HIS A 45 8.40 -7.65 0.79
C HIS A 45 8.01 -6.49 -0.12
N PHE A 46 6.74 -6.38 -0.49
CA PHE A 46 6.24 -5.26 -1.29
C PHE A 46 5.39 -4.31 -0.47
N SER A 47 5.63 -3.01 -0.61
CA SER A 47 4.74 -1.96 -0.13
C SER A 47 4.11 -1.22 -1.31
N PHE A 48 2.79 -1.24 -1.40
CA PHE A 48 2.03 -0.55 -2.45
C PHE A 48 1.41 0.72 -1.88
N HIS A 49 1.68 1.86 -2.52
CA HIS A 49 1.14 3.17 -2.12
C HIS A 49 0.36 3.79 -3.23
N LEU A 50 -0.87 4.18 -2.93
CA LEU A 50 -1.75 4.91 -3.82
C LEU A 50 -1.90 6.33 -3.27
N VAL A 51 -1.06 7.25 -3.76
CA VAL A 51 -0.98 8.66 -3.33
C VAL A 51 -0.74 9.55 -4.55
N ASP A 52 -1.82 9.83 -5.29
CA ASP A 52 -1.83 10.43 -6.65
C ASP A 52 -1.19 9.55 -7.74
N ASP A 53 0.03 9.08 -7.49
CA ASP A 53 0.73 8.05 -8.27
C ASP A 53 0.65 6.69 -7.55
N PHE A 54 0.91 5.61 -8.31
CA PHE A 54 1.01 4.26 -7.74
C PHE A 54 2.47 3.88 -7.52
N HIS A 55 2.91 3.87 -6.26
CA HIS A 55 4.27 3.50 -5.88
C HIS A 55 4.32 2.07 -5.35
N ILE A 56 5.42 1.39 -5.66
CA ILE A 56 5.70 0.02 -5.25
C ILE A 56 7.12 -0.03 -4.74
N HIS A 57 7.30 -0.26 -3.45
CA HIS A 57 8.62 -0.42 -2.84
C HIS A 57 8.89 -1.90 -2.59
N ALA A 58 10.12 -2.35 -2.88
CA ALA A 58 10.59 -3.68 -2.53
C ALA A 58 11.63 -3.57 -1.41
N GLY A 59 11.27 -3.94 -0.17
CA GLY A 59 12.17 -3.82 0.98
C GLY A 59 11.50 -3.26 2.23
N ARG A 60 12.31 -2.69 3.14
CA ARG A 60 11.82 -2.18 4.43
C ARG A 60 11.37 -0.73 4.28
N SER A 61 10.06 -0.54 4.43
CA SER A 61 9.37 0.72 4.71
C SER A 61 9.62 1.89 3.76
N TRP A 62 8.54 2.44 3.22
CA TRP A 62 8.52 3.67 2.43
C TRP A 62 8.96 4.94 3.19
N LEU A 63 9.28 4.83 4.48
CA LEU A 63 9.66 5.96 5.35
C LEU A 63 11.08 6.46 5.10
N ASP A 64 11.97 5.62 4.57
CA ASP A 64 13.33 6.01 4.16
C ASP A 64 13.31 6.46 2.70
N ARG A 65 13.07 7.75 2.45
CA ARG A 65 13.17 8.34 1.11
C ARG A 65 14.45 9.16 0.99
N ASN A 66 15.46 8.59 0.34
CA ASN A 66 16.50 9.37 -0.31
C ASN A 66 16.20 9.39 -1.81
N THR A 67 16.05 10.58 -2.38
CA THR A 67 15.68 10.79 -3.78
C THR A 67 16.89 10.50 -4.69
N GLU A 68 17.02 9.26 -5.17
CA GLU A 68 18.01 8.91 -6.21
C GLU A 68 17.55 9.31 -7.62
N GLU A 69 18.50 9.32 -8.57
CA GLU A 69 18.22 9.60 -9.98
C GLU A 69 17.18 8.64 -10.57
N GLU A 70 16.12 9.23 -11.12
CA GLU A 70 14.99 8.49 -11.67
C GLU A 70 15.22 8.09 -13.13
N ASN A 71 15.28 6.78 -13.38
CA ASN A 71 15.19 6.28 -14.75
C ASN A 71 13.73 6.22 -15.22
N LYS A 72 13.43 6.86 -16.35
CA LYS A 72 12.08 6.90 -16.94
C LYS A 72 12.04 5.97 -18.15
N GLY A 73 11.06 5.07 -18.18
CA GLY A 73 10.91 4.10 -19.27
C GLY A 73 9.45 3.78 -19.56
N ASN A 74 9.19 3.27 -20.76
CA ASN A 74 7.90 2.68 -21.11
C ASN A 74 8.03 1.16 -21.05
N VAL A 75 7.07 0.50 -20.40
CA VAL A 75 6.97 -0.97 -20.41
C VAL A 75 5.61 -1.41 -20.95
N TYR A 76 5.55 -2.65 -21.42
CA TYR A 76 4.32 -3.25 -21.93
C TYR A 76 3.92 -4.45 -21.07
N ILE A 77 2.78 -4.35 -20.39
CA ILE A 77 2.19 -5.44 -19.61
C ILE A 77 0.81 -5.75 -20.16
N GLY A 78 0.58 -6.98 -20.63
CA GLY A 78 -0.72 -7.38 -21.17
C GLY A 78 -1.17 -6.49 -22.32
N ARG A 79 -0.23 -6.09 -23.21
CA ARG A 79 -0.43 -5.13 -24.32
C ARG A 79 -0.73 -3.69 -23.90
N GLN A 80 -0.73 -3.38 -22.61
CA GLN A 80 -0.86 -2.00 -22.14
C GLN A 80 0.50 -1.35 -21.95
N LYS A 81 0.69 -0.21 -22.61
CA LYS A 81 1.83 0.67 -22.37
C LYS A 81 1.66 1.37 -21.03
N MET A 82 2.71 1.32 -20.21
CA MET A 82 2.77 1.95 -18.90
C MET A 82 4.06 2.77 -18.81
N ARG A 83 3.93 4.04 -18.42
CA ARG A 83 5.07 4.90 -18.10
C ARG A 83 5.51 4.68 -16.66
N LEU A 84 6.72 4.14 -16.50
CA LEU A 84 7.30 3.86 -15.19
C LEU A 84 8.49 4.77 -14.90
N ARG A 85 8.63 5.09 -13.61
CA ARG A 85 9.88 5.56 -13.03
C ARG A 85 10.39 4.51 -12.08
N THR A 86 11.69 4.27 -12.11
CA THR A 86 12.30 3.22 -11.30
C THR A 86 13.53 3.77 -10.57
N THR A 87 13.60 3.57 -9.25
CA THR A 87 14.83 3.62 -8.46
C THR A 87 15.29 2.19 -8.17
N SER A 88 16.38 2.00 -7.43
CA SER A 88 16.90 0.68 -7.03
C SER A 88 15.85 -0.20 -6.31
N ASP A 89 14.97 0.41 -5.52
CA ASP A 89 13.99 -0.25 -4.67
C ASP A 89 12.52 0.09 -4.98
N THR A 90 12.26 1.10 -5.82
CA THR A 90 10.91 1.67 -6.01
C THR A 90 10.50 1.66 -7.48
N LEU A 91 9.25 1.31 -7.75
CA LEU A 91 8.57 1.53 -9.02
C LEU A 91 7.45 2.54 -8.84
N ILE A 92 7.37 3.53 -9.71
CA ILE A 92 6.33 4.56 -9.69
C ILE A 92 5.61 4.52 -11.03
N LEU A 93 4.31 4.27 -10.99
CA LEU A 93 3.41 4.31 -12.13
C LEU A 93 2.58 5.59 -12.08
N ARG A 94 2.87 6.51 -13.01
CA ARG A 94 2.26 7.85 -13.09
C ARG A 94 0.92 7.92 -13.80
N GLU A 95 0.30 6.77 -14.00
CA GLU A 95 -0.93 6.66 -14.77
C GLU A 95 -2.05 6.23 -13.82
N ASN A 96 -3.14 6.99 -13.80
CA ASN A 96 -4.24 6.84 -12.84
C ASN A 96 -5.49 6.10 -13.36
N PRO A 97 -5.40 5.04 -14.18
CA PRO A 97 -6.49 4.07 -14.23
C PRO A 97 -6.18 2.90 -13.30
N ILE A 98 -7.06 2.64 -12.33
CA ILE A 98 -7.04 1.49 -11.41
C ILE A 98 -6.69 0.18 -12.13
N ARG A 99 -7.18 0.00 -13.37
CA ARG A 99 -6.86 -1.16 -14.23
C ARG A 99 -5.36 -1.37 -14.44
N LYS A 100 -4.58 -0.30 -14.65
CA LYS A 100 -3.12 -0.41 -14.84
C LYS A 100 -2.41 -0.75 -13.55
N TRP A 101 -2.87 -0.23 -12.41
CA TRP A 101 -2.36 -0.61 -11.09
C TRP A 101 -2.59 -2.10 -10.81
N LEU A 102 -3.81 -2.57 -11.07
CA LEU A 102 -4.17 -3.99 -10.91
C LEU A 102 -3.34 -4.89 -11.85
N LEU A 103 -3.13 -4.49 -13.11
CA LEU A 103 -2.30 -5.23 -14.06
C LEU A 103 -0.82 -5.28 -13.63
N MET A 104 -0.25 -4.16 -13.22
CA MET A 104 1.13 -4.10 -12.72
C MET A 104 1.31 -4.96 -11.48
N THR A 105 0.42 -4.81 -10.52
CA THR A 105 0.43 -5.58 -9.27
C THR A 105 0.28 -7.07 -9.55
N GLY A 106 -0.67 -7.45 -10.41
CA GLY A 106 -0.85 -8.83 -10.82
C GLY A 106 0.38 -9.41 -11.52
N TYR A 107 1.08 -8.62 -12.35
CA TYR A 107 2.33 -9.03 -12.98
C TYR A 107 3.43 -9.27 -11.93
N LEU A 108 3.66 -8.32 -11.04
CA LEU A 108 4.69 -8.40 -9.99
C LEU A 108 4.46 -9.59 -9.08
N LEU A 109 3.25 -9.76 -8.56
CA LEU A 109 2.92 -10.84 -7.63
C LEU A 109 2.98 -12.23 -8.29
N ALA A 110 2.74 -12.30 -9.60
CA ALA A 110 2.98 -13.51 -10.36
C ALA A 110 4.48 -13.75 -10.64
N THR A 111 5.31 -12.71 -10.69
CA THR A 111 6.77 -12.81 -10.87
C THR A 111 7.50 -13.15 -9.57
N PHE A 112 7.05 -12.60 -8.45
CA PHE A 112 7.70 -12.71 -7.15
C PHE A 112 6.76 -13.43 -6.17
N LYS A 113 6.76 -14.76 -6.22
CA LYS A 113 5.84 -15.60 -5.43
C LYS A 113 6.14 -15.48 -3.93
N LYS A 114 5.11 -15.75 -3.11
CA LYS A 114 5.17 -15.78 -1.63
C LYS A 114 5.55 -14.45 -0.97
N SER A 115 5.47 -13.34 -1.70
CA SER A 115 5.75 -12.02 -1.16
C SER A 115 4.78 -11.66 -0.04
N THR A 116 5.29 -11.03 1.01
CA THR A 116 4.46 -10.34 2.00
C THR A 116 4.17 -8.93 1.52
N ILE A 117 3.03 -8.39 1.94
CA ILE A 117 2.48 -7.16 1.36
C ILE A 117 2.13 -6.14 2.45
N SER A 118 2.44 -4.89 2.16
CA SER A 118 1.95 -3.71 2.85
C SER A 118 1.16 -2.84 1.88
N LEU A 119 0.04 -2.29 2.33
CA LEU A 119 -0.85 -1.45 1.53
C LEU A 119 -0.99 -0.08 2.18
N GLY A 120 -0.85 0.99 1.40
CA GLY A 120 -1.03 2.37 1.81
C GLY A 120 -1.94 3.11 0.83
N PHE A 121 -3.00 3.69 1.35
CA PHE A 121 -3.99 4.46 0.60
C PHE A 121 -4.11 5.84 1.23
N HIS A 122 -3.67 6.89 0.52
CA HIS A 122 -3.79 8.27 0.99
C HIS A 122 -4.53 9.10 -0.05
N GLY A 123 -5.72 9.59 0.31
CA GLY A 123 -6.60 10.29 -0.63
C GLY A 123 -7.21 9.39 -1.71
N THR A 124 -6.95 8.08 -1.69
CA THR A 124 -7.54 7.12 -2.62
C THR A 124 -9.06 7.01 -2.40
N PRO A 125 -9.90 7.05 -3.44
CA PRO A 125 -11.32 6.78 -3.31
C PRO A 125 -11.58 5.40 -2.67
N ALA A 126 -12.55 5.31 -1.76
CA ALA A 126 -12.81 4.08 -1.01
C ALA A 126 -13.12 2.88 -1.91
N VAL A 127 -13.84 3.09 -3.01
CA VAL A 127 -14.13 2.04 -4.01
C VAL A 127 -12.86 1.47 -4.63
N SER A 128 -11.89 2.32 -4.98
CA SER A 128 -10.63 1.89 -5.59
C SER A 128 -9.73 1.17 -4.59
N ALA A 129 -9.69 1.64 -3.33
CA ALA A 129 -8.99 0.94 -2.26
C ALA A 129 -9.60 -0.44 -2.01
N LEU A 130 -10.92 -0.53 -1.94
CA LEU A 130 -11.65 -1.80 -1.77
C LEU A 130 -11.36 -2.79 -2.89
N ASP A 131 -11.45 -2.36 -4.16
CA ASP A 131 -11.17 -3.22 -5.31
C ASP A 131 -9.72 -3.74 -5.29
N PHE A 132 -8.77 -2.88 -4.90
CA PHE A 132 -7.38 -3.26 -4.78
C PHE A 132 -7.15 -4.30 -3.67
N ILE A 133 -7.72 -4.09 -2.48
CA ILE A 133 -7.61 -5.04 -1.36
C ILE A 133 -8.25 -6.38 -1.74
N LYS A 134 -9.44 -6.38 -2.35
CA LYS A 134 -10.11 -7.59 -2.83
C LYS A 134 -9.24 -8.39 -3.79
N MET A 135 -8.59 -7.72 -4.75
CA MET A 135 -7.69 -8.39 -5.68
C MET A 135 -6.49 -9.04 -4.95
N ILE A 136 -5.94 -8.39 -3.92
CA ILE A 136 -4.85 -8.96 -3.11
C ILE A 136 -5.34 -10.18 -2.33
N ASN A 137 -6.50 -10.07 -1.67
CA ASN A 137 -7.11 -11.14 -0.88
C ASN A 137 -7.48 -12.37 -1.72
N GLN A 138 -8.04 -12.18 -2.92
CA GLN A 138 -8.36 -13.25 -3.87
C GLN A 138 -7.14 -14.09 -4.26
N ARG A 139 -5.93 -13.51 -4.21
CA ARG A 139 -4.66 -14.19 -4.49
C ARG A 139 -4.06 -14.88 -3.26
N GLN A 140 -4.75 -14.82 -2.12
CA GLN A 140 -4.34 -15.43 -0.85
C GLN A 140 -2.94 -14.99 -0.40
N LEU A 141 -2.65 -13.70 -0.57
CA LEU A 141 -1.35 -13.13 -0.22
C LEU A 141 -1.34 -12.70 1.25
N CYS A 142 -0.19 -12.83 1.90
CA CYS A 142 -0.03 -12.41 3.27
C CYS A 142 0.08 -10.88 3.34
N VAL A 143 -1.02 -10.23 3.71
CA VAL A 143 -1.03 -8.79 3.99
C VAL A 143 -0.63 -8.58 5.45
N THR A 144 0.48 -7.88 5.62
CA THR A 144 1.04 -7.57 6.94
C THR A 144 0.53 -6.23 7.45
N LEU A 145 0.34 -5.26 6.56
CA LEU A 145 0.01 -3.90 6.94
C LEU A 145 -0.99 -3.29 5.97
N VAL A 146 -1.98 -2.57 6.50
CA VAL A 146 -2.90 -1.72 5.73
C VAL A 146 -3.00 -0.36 6.40
N VAL A 147 -2.72 0.70 5.64
CA VAL A 147 -2.93 2.10 6.03
C VAL A 147 -3.94 2.70 5.07
N TYR A 148 -5.06 3.21 5.60
CA TYR A 148 -6.07 3.91 4.84
C TYR A 148 -6.32 5.27 5.48
N SER A 149 -6.03 6.34 4.74
CA SER A 149 -6.17 7.73 5.19
C SER A 149 -6.97 8.52 4.16
N SER A 150 -8.14 9.02 4.56
CA SER A 150 -8.97 9.89 3.72
C SER A 150 -9.29 11.19 4.43
N LEU A 151 -9.16 12.31 3.72
CA LEU A 151 -9.51 13.66 4.22
C LEU A 151 -10.99 13.98 4.05
N VAL A 152 -11.67 13.31 3.11
CA VAL A 152 -13.07 13.56 2.77
C VAL A 152 -13.94 12.50 3.42
N THR A 153 -15.08 12.90 4.00
CA THR A 153 -16.10 11.99 4.51
C THR A 153 -16.47 10.99 3.42
N GLN A 154 -16.22 9.72 3.69
CA GLN A 154 -16.53 8.62 2.76
C GLN A 154 -17.89 8.04 3.09
N SER A 155 -18.51 7.37 2.12
CA SER A 155 -19.65 6.51 2.43
C SER A 155 -19.22 5.43 3.43
N SER A 156 -19.96 5.37 4.54
CA SER A 156 -19.75 4.41 5.63
C SER A 156 -19.78 2.97 5.13
N GLU A 157 -20.58 2.69 4.09
CA GLU A 157 -20.70 1.37 3.48
C GLU A 157 -19.37 0.84 2.93
N PHE A 158 -18.59 1.67 2.22
CA PHE A 158 -17.32 1.23 1.66
C PHE A 158 -16.27 0.99 2.74
N ILE A 159 -16.25 1.79 3.80
CA ILE A 159 -15.29 1.58 4.89
C ILE A 159 -15.60 0.28 5.63
N ARG A 160 -16.88 -0.04 5.89
CA ARG A 160 -17.24 -1.36 6.44
C ARG A 160 -16.66 -2.48 5.60
N LYS A 161 -16.87 -2.42 4.28
CA LYS A 161 -16.33 -3.41 3.33
C LYS A 161 -14.80 -3.45 3.35
N ILE A 162 -14.10 -2.31 3.41
CA ILE A 162 -12.63 -2.27 3.52
C ILE A 162 -12.17 -2.96 4.82
N LEU A 163 -12.80 -2.65 5.94
CA LEU A 163 -12.47 -3.25 7.24
C LEU A 163 -12.70 -4.76 7.25
N ASP A 164 -13.81 -5.22 6.66
CA ASP A 164 -14.14 -6.64 6.52
C ASP A 164 -13.05 -7.38 5.74
N GLU A 165 -12.57 -6.79 4.64
CA GLU A 165 -11.46 -7.32 3.84
C GLU A 165 -10.12 -7.26 4.58
N CYS A 166 -9.97 -6.41 5.60
CA CYS A 166 -8.74 -6.28 6.39
C CYS A 166 -8.68 -7.22 7.61
N THR A 167 -9.70 -8.03 7.86
CA THR A 167 -9.74 -8.96 9.02
C THR A 167 -8.58 -9.94 9.08
N GLU A 168 -7.99 -10.29 7.92
CA GLU A 168 -6.86 -11.22 7.78
C GLU A 168 -5.47 -10.54 7.84
N VAL A 169 -5.41 -9.22 7.97
CA VAL A 169 -4.15 -8.48 8.09
C VAL A 169 -3.47 -8.85 9.40
N THR A 170 -2.16 -9.11 9.37
CA THR A 170 -1.47 -9.77 10.50
C THR A 170 -0.70 -8.85 11.44
N ASP A 171 -0.20 -7.70 11.00
CA ASP A 171 0.63 -6.82 11.84
C ASP A 171 -0.11 -5.52 12.22
N LEU A 172 -0.39 -4.66 11.24
CA LEU A 172 -0.96 -3.34 11.51
C LEU A 172 -2.12 -2.98 10.56
N ILE A 173 -3.23 -2.56 11.14
CA ILE A 173 -4.29 -1.85 10.43
C ILE A 173 -4.33 -0.42 10.97
N ARG A 174 -4.26 0.57 10.08
CA ARG A 174 -4.39 1.99 10.43
C ARG A 174 -5.46 2.63 9.57
N ILE A 175 -6.54 3.09 10.19
CA ILE A 175 -7.64 3.80 9.53
C ILE A 175 -7.68 5.23 10.07
N SER A 176 -7.58 6.21 9.17
CA SER A 176 -7.72 7.64 9.49
C SER A 176 -8.73 8.25 8.52
N ALA A 177 -10.01 8.19 8.89
CA ALA A 177 -11.12 8.70 8.09
C ALA A 177 -12.17 9.32 9.02
N ALA A 178 -12.85 10.37 8.54
CA ALA A 178 -13.97 10.97 9.27
C ALA A 178 -15.26 10.23 8.93
N PHE A 179 -16.09 9.97 9.95
CA PHE A 179 -17.34 9.26 9.83
C PHE A 179 -18.49 10.09 10.40
N PRO A 180 -19.73 9.90 9.91
CA PRO A 180 -20.93 10.36 10.60
C PRO A 180 -21.02 9.81 12.03
N ASP A 181 -21.64 10.55 12.94
CA ASP A 181 -21.76 10.19 14.36
C ASP A 181 -22.56 8.91 14.61
N ASP A 182 -23.49 8.57 13.71
CA ASP A 182 -24.34 7.38 13.78
C ASP A 182 -23.67 6.13 13.18
N PHE A 183 -22.47 6.27 12.61
CA PHE A 183 -21.75 5.13 12.10
C PHE A 183 -21.31 4.22 13.25
N VAL A 184 -21.69 2.94 13.20
CA VAL A 184 -21.16 1.90 14.11
C VAL A 184 -20.67 0.75 13.26
N TYR A 185 -19.45 0.27 13.53
CA TYR A 185 -18.91 -0.91 12.88
C TYR A 185 -18.88 -2.11 13.83
N THR A 186 -19.36 -3.25 13.34
CA THR A 186 -19.28 -4.54 14.03
C THR A 186 -18.56 -5.49 13.09
N PRO A 187 -17.34 -5.94 13.45
CA PRO A 187 -16.60 -6.83 12.57
C PRO A 187 -17.31 -8.20 12.45
N PRO A 188 -17.39 -8.78 11.24
CA PRO A 188 -18.02 -10.08 11.03
C PRO A 188 -17.21 -11.22 11.65
N ARG A 189 -15.91 -10.99 11.90
CA ARG A 189 -14.99 -11.90 12.57
C ARG A 189 -13.87 -11.11 13.27
N PRO A 190 -13.23 -11.68 14.30
CA PRO A 190 -12.03 -11.10 14.91
C PRO A 190 -10.95 -10.69 13.90
N PHE A 191 -10.30 -9.56 14.16
CA PHE A 191 -9.08 -9.18 13.44
C PHE A 191 -7.90 -10.05 13.87
N LYS A 192 -7.05 -10.42 12.90
CA LYS A 192 -5.76 -11.08 13.16
C LYS A 192 -4.61 -10.09 13.40
N ALA A 193 -4.87 -8.79 13.25
CA ALA A 193 -3.84 -7.76 13.34
C ALA A 193 -3.33 -7.61 14.77
N LYS A 194 -2.02 -7.54 14.94
CA LYS A 194 -1.42 -7.23 16.25
C LYS A 194 -1.77 -5.81 16.70
N LYS A 195 -1.84 -4.87 15.77
CA LYS A 195 -2.04 -3.45 16.04
C LYS A 195 -3.20 -2.92 15.23
N LEU A 196 -4.09 -2.19 15.89
CA LEU A 196 -5.16 -1.45 15.26
C LEU A 196 -5.10 0.02 15.68
N PHE A 197 -4.93 0.89 14.70
CA PHE A 197 -4.94 2.33 14.88
C PHE A 197 -6.18 2.91 14.23
N VAL A 198 -6.95 3.68 15.00
CA VAL A 198 -8.11 4.41 14.53
C VAL A 198 -7.93 5.88 14.88
N GLY A 199 -7.99 6.76 13.89
CA GLY A 199 -7.89 8.21 14.10
C GLY A 199 -9.00 8.99 13.43
N LYS A 200 -9.18 10.25 13.90
CA LYS A 200 -10.27 11.21 13.59
C LYS A 200 -11.52 11.01 14.45
N ILE A 201 -12.69 11.50 14.03
CA ILE A 201 -13.95 11.45 14.80
C ILE A 201 -14.42 9.98 14.89
N ASN A 202 -14.40 9.40 16.10
CA ASN A 202 -14.40 7.95 16.30
C ASN A 202 -15.52 7.44 17.22
N ASN A 203 -16.78 7.79 16.96
CA ASN A 203 -17.90 7.17 17.69
C ASN A 203 -18.23 5.76 17.18
N TRP A 204 -17.63 5.36 16.06
CA TRP A 204 -17.94 4.10 15.37
C TRP A 204 -17.22 2.87 15.88
N PHE A 205 -16.27 3.06 16.78
CA PHE A 205 -15.34 2.04 17.23
C PHE A 205 -15.70 1.55 18.63
N ASN A 206 -16.28 0.35 18.73
CA ASN A 206 -16.53 -0.31 20.01
C ASN A 206 -15.31 -1.16 20.41
N LEU A 207 -14.53 -0.69 21.38
CA LEU A 207 -13.30 -1.33 21.89
C LEU A 207 -13.47 -2.81 22.23
N GLU A 208 -14.58 -3.21 22.83
CA GLU A 208 -14.83 -4.60 23.27
C GLU A 208 -14.78 -5.58 22.09
N LYS A 209 -15.24 -5.14 20.91
CA LYS A 209 -15.27 -5.98 19.69
C LYS A 209 -13.89 -6.18 19.06
N PHE A 210 -12.86 -5.47 19.54
CA PHE A 210 -11.50 -5.51 18.99
C PHE A 210 -10.45 -6.03 19.97
N MET A 211 -10.86 -6.59 21.10
CA MET A 211 -9.95 -7.10 22.14
C MET A 211 -8.98 -8.20 21.66
N ASN A 212 -9.18 -8.76 20.46
CA ASN A 212 -8.23 -9.69 19.83
C ASN A 212 -6.95 -9.00 19.32
N CYS A 213 -6.96 -7.68 19.12
CA CYS A 213 -5.78 -6.92 18.75
C CYS A 213 -4.88 -6.69 19.98
N LEU A 214 -3.59 -7.04 19.89
CA LEU A 214 -2.63 -6.87 20.99
C LEU A 214 -2.50 -5.40 21.44
N ARG A 215 -2.60 -4.45 20.50
CA ARG A 215 -2.56 -3.02 20.82
C ARG A 215 -3.57 -2.25 19.99
N ILE A 216 -4.43 -1.52 20.67
CA ILE A 216 -5.35 -0.56 20.07
C ILE A 216 -4.85 0.84 20.40
N SER A 217 -4.87 1.73 19.42
CA SER A 217 -4.54 3.14 19.64
C SER A 217 -5.58 3.99 18.95
N VAL A 218 -6.26 4.81 19.75
CA VAL A 218 -7.27 5.75 19.29
C VAL A 218 -6.66 7.14 19.36
N GLU A 219 -6.63 7.84 18.23
CA GLU A 219 -6.19 9.25 18.21
C GLU A 219 -7.40 10.13 18.54
N PRO A 220 -7.41 10.81 19.70
CA PRO A 220 -8.50 11.72 20.04
C PRO A 220 -8.50 12.91 19.08
N GLU A 221 -9.67 13.46 18.82
CA GLU A 221 -9.79 14.70 18.06
C GLU A 221 -8.95 15.78 18.77
N ARG A 222 -7.99 16.37 18.05
CA ARG A 222 -7.40 17.62 18.49
C ARG A 222 -8.51 18.66 18.32
N THR A 223 -9.28 18.87 19.38
CA THR A 223 -10.17 20.03 19.48
C THR A 223 -9.29 21.21 19.07
N GLN A 224 -9.60 21.86 17.96
CA GLN A 224 -8.90 23.10 17.61
C GLN A 224 -9.29 24.07 18.71
N ILE A 225 -8.49 24.12 19.78
CA ILE A 225 -8.59 25.14 20.80
C ILE A 225 -8.35 26.42 20.02
N GLY A 226 -9.44 27.14 19.78
CA GLY A 226 -9.44 28.37 19.01
C GLY A 226 -8.44 29.32 19.64
N LEU A 227 -7.27 29.44 19.03
CA LEU A 227 -6.55 30.70 18.98
C LEU A 227 -7.41 31.64 18.12
N HIS A 228 -8.54 32.07 18.70
CA HIS A 228 -9.15 33.34 18.35
C HIS A 228 -8.10 34.39 18.66
N ARG A 229 -7.22 34.64 17.69
CA ARG A 229 -6.46 35.89 17.62
C ARG A 229 -7.51 36.97 17.41
N THR A 230 -8.00 37.53 18.51
CA THR A 230 -8.68 38.81 18.54
C THR A 230 -7.69 39.83 18.00
N THR A 231 -7.70 40.05 16.68
CA THR A 231 -7.20 41.29 16.11
C THR A 231 -8.14 42.40 16.55
N SER A 232 -7.89 42.93 17.75
CA SER A 232 -8.37 44.23 18.19
C SER A 232 -7.83 45.27 17.21
N ARG A 233 -8.67 45.67 16.26
CA ARG A 233 -8.44 46.85 15.42
C ARG A 233 -8.71 48.07 16.30
N SER A 234 -7.68 48.57 16.95
CA SER A 234 -7.66 49.84 17.65
C SER A 234 -6.67 50.78 16.95
N SER A 235 -7.19 51.73 16.17
CA SER A 235 -6.55 53.01 15.83
C SER A 235 -7.54 53.74 14.91
N GLN A 236 -8.39 54.62 15.44
CA GLN A 236 -8.11 56.03 15.79
C GLN A 236 -7.74 56.90 14.58
N ASN A 237 -8.61 57.88 14.36
CA ASN A 237 -8.37 59.27 13.98
C ASN A 237 -7.65 59.60 12.67
N GLY A 238 -8.37 60.37 11.85
CA GLY A 238 -7.95 61.08 10.66
C GLY A 238 -9.19 61.58 9.93
#